data_AF-A0A661DS18-F1
#
_entry.id   AF-A0A661DS18-F1
#
_cell.length_a   1.000
_cell.length_b   1.000
_cell.length_c   1.000
_cell.angle_alpha   90.00
_cell.angle_beta   90.00
_cell.angle_gamma   90.00
#
_symmetry.space_group_name_H-M   'P 1'
#
loop_
_entity.id
_entity.type
_entity.pdbx_description
1 polymer ?
#
loop_
_entity_poly.entity_id
_entity_poly.type
_entity_poly.pdbx_seq_one_letter_code
_entity_poly.pdbx_strand_id
1 'polypeptide(L)'
;PGPTGESNTLYLEPSGCAVCYADKDTSVNFWVISIITALAAGNTVLTVVSDLFYKEALAFREKLLSTGVAEGIFQVAKLSQLTGILAHPHLAGAVIGSGCEHKSFVNHHLAARSGAILPVISSEYYDTLISRLLTEKTVSIDTTASGGNTSLMTLSED
;
A
#
# COMPACT_ATOMS: atom_id res chain seq x y z
N PRO A 1 -14.09 -11.43 19.31
CA PRO A 1 -14.36 -12.67 20.08
C PRO A 1 -13.05 -13.39 20.43
N GLY A 2 -12.94 -13.85 21.68
CA GLY A 2 -11.73 -14.48 22.21
C GLY A 2 -11.97 -14.99 23.63
N PRO A 3 -10.99 -15.66 24.24
CA PRO A 3 -11.11 -16.13 25.62
C PRO A 3 -11.18 -14.95 26.60
N THR A 4 -11.84 -15.17 27.73
CA THR A 4 -11.87 -14.21 28.83
C THR A 4 -10.45 -14.00 29.37
N GLY A 5 -10.06 -12.75 29.61
CA GLY A 5 -8.73 -12.41 30.11
C GLY A 5 -7.74 -12.02 29.01
N GLU A 6 -8.16 -12.02 27.76
CA GLU A 6 -7.36 -11.58 26.63
C GLU A 6 -8.14 -10.55 25.80
N SER A 7 -7.45 -9.49 25.36
CA SER A 7 -7.98 -8.54 24.39
C SER A 7 -7.24 -8.71 23.07
N ASN A 8 -7.94 -9.20 22.05
CA ASN A 8 -7.42 -9.34 20.69
C ASN A 8 -8.04 -8.30 19.78
N THR A 9 -7.21 -7.49 19.14
CA THR A 9 -7.66 -6.46 18.20
C THR A 9 -6.88 -6.56 16.90
N LEU A 10 -7.60 -6.60 15.78
CA LEU A 10 -7.05 -6.49 14.44
C LEU A 10 -7.07 -5.02 14.00
N TYR A 11 -5.93 -4.54 13.54
CA TYR A 11 -5.75 -3.24 12.91
C TYR A 11 -5.37 -3.42 11.44
N LEU A 12 -5.79 -2.47 10.61
CA LEU A 12 -5.34 -2.34 9.24
C LEU A 12 -4.46 -1.09 9.16
N GLU A 13 -3.17 -1.29 8.87
CA GLU A 13 -2.18 -0.23 8.76
C GLU A 13 -1.73 -0.06 7.30
N PRO A 14 -1.26 1.13 6.88
CA PRO A 14 -0.68 1.30 5.57
C PRO A 14 0.58 0.42 5.40
N SER A 15 0.74 -0.16 4.22
CA SER A 15 1.93 -0.98 3.91
C SER A 15 3.21 -0.15 3.78
N GLY A 16 3.13 1.12 3.37
CA GLY A 16 4.27 2.05 3.33
C GLY A 16 4.33 2.88 2.05
N CYS A 17 5.48 2.86 1.36
CA CYS A 17 5.65 3.53 0.07
C CYS A 17 5.35 2.58 -1.09
N ALA A 18 4.31 2.87 -1.87
CA ALA A 18 3.91 2.05 -3.00
C ALA A 18 4.30 2.72 -4.33
N VAL A 19 4.76 1.93 -5.28
CA VAL A 19 4.92 2.37 -6.67
C VAL A 19 3.62 2.18 -7.42
N CYS A 20 3.12 3.21 -8.11
CA CYS A 20 2.04 3.06 -9.09
C CYS A 20 2.60 3.30 -10.48
N TYR A 21 2.70 2.23 -11.27
CA TYR A 21 3.31 2.27 -12.60
C TYR A 21 2.29 2.53 -13.71
N ALA A 22 2.68 3.31 -14.73
CA ALA A 22 1.91 3.42 -15.97
C ALA A 22 2.78 3.65 -17.21
N ASP A 23 2.40 2.97 -18.29
CA ASP A 23 2.90 3.19 -19.64
C ASP A 23 1.76 3.01 -20.67
N LYS A 24 2.12 2.90 -21.96
CA LYS A 24 1.18 2.73 -23.08
C LYS A 24 0.21 1.55 -22.90
N ASP A 25 0.56 0.55 -22.10
CA ASP A 25 -0.25 -0.65 -21.89
C ASP A 25 -1.18 -0.51 -20.66
N THR A 26 -1.11 0.64 -19.98
CA THR A 26 -1.88 0.93 -18.77
C THR A 26 -2.98 1.95 -19.07
N SER A 27 -4.21 1.64 -18.71
CA SER A 27 -5.30 2.62 -18.84
C SER A 27 -5.13 3.74 -17.81
N VAL A 28 -5.42 4.99 -18.23
CA VAL A 28 -5.40 6.15 -17.32
C VAL A 28 -6.31 5.91 -16.10
N ASN A 29 -7.46 5.27 -16.31
CA ASN A 29 -8.42 4.98 -15.25
C ASN A 29 -7.82 4.03 -14.19
N PHE A 30 -7.20 2.91 -14.61
CA PHE A 30 -6.54 1.99 -13.68
C PHE A 30 -5.40 2.68 -12.92
N TRP A 31 -4.58 3.46 -13.63
CA TRP A 31 -3.46 4.18 -13.03
C TRP A 31 -3.91 5.17 -11.95
N VAL A 32 -4.91 6.01 -12.25
CA VAL A 32 -5.45 6.97 -11.29
C VAL A 32 -6.11 6.28 -10.10
N ILE A 33 -6.92 5.24 -10.33
CA ILE A 33 -7.52 4.45 -9.25
C ILE A 33 -6.43 3.86 -8.35
N SER A 34 -5.35 3.34 -8.94
CA SER A 34 -4.23 2.78 -8.18
C SER A 34 -3.58 3.79 -7.24
N ILE A 35 -3.36 5.02 -7.72
CA ILE A 35 -2.82 6.11 -6.90
C ILE A 35 -3.80 6.46 -5.77
N ILE A 36 -5.06 6.71 -6.10
CA ILE A 36 -6.07 7.13 -5.12
C ILE A 36 -6.31 6.05 -4.06
N THR A 37 -6.39 4.78 -4.46
CA THR A 37 -6.56 3.67 -3.51
C THR A 37 -5.36 3.53 -2.58
N ALA A 38 -4.13 3.64 -3.09
CA ALA A 38 -2.93 3.58 -2.24
C ALA A 38 -2.90 4.72 -1.22
N LEU A 39 -3.18 5.95 -1.66
CA LEU A 39 -3.28 7.12 -0.78
C LEU A 39 -4.40 6.98 0.25
N ALA A 40 -5.58 6.50 -0.16
CA ALA A 40 -6.72 6.28 0.73
C ALA A 40 -6.46 5.18 1.78
N ALA A 41 -5.63 4.19 1.45
CA ALA A 41 -5.14 3.18 2.38
C ALA A 41 -4.03 3.71 3.32
N GLY A 42 -3.65 5.00 3.21
CA GLY A 42 -2.65 5.65 4.05
C GLY A 42 -1.19 5.48 3.57
N ASN A 43 -0.99 4.92 2.37
CA ASN A 43 0.34 4.76 1.80
C ASN A 43 0.85 6.09 1.22
N THR A 44 2.17 6.23 1.16
CA THR A 44 2.80 7.22 0.26
C THR A 44 2.94 6.60 -1.12
N VAL A 45 2.89 7.42 -2.16
CA VAL A 45 2.90 6.94 -3.54
C VAL A 45 4.01 7.62 -4.34
N LEU A 46 4.83 6.78 -4.98
CA LEU A 46 5.77 7.20 -6.02
C LEU A 46 5.27 6.65 -7.36
N THR A 47 4.64 7.50 -8.17
CA THR A 47 4.24 7.07 -9.51
C THR A 47 5.44 7.07 -10.44
N VAL A 48 5.65 5.96 -11.15
CA VAL A 48 6.68 5.83 -12.17
C VAL A 48 5.99 5.70 -13.51
N VAL A 49 6.28 6.62 -14.42
CA VAL A 49 5.59 6.69 -15.70
C VAL A 49 6.56 6.77 -16.87
N SER A 50 6.12 6.29 -18.04
CA SER A 50 6.82 6.53 -19.30
C SER A 50 6.72 8.02 -19.70
N ASP A 51 7.56 8.45 -20.65
CA ASP A 51 7.56 9.84 -21.13
C ASP A 51 6.19 10.28 -21.69
N LEU A 52 5.37 9.32 -22.14
CA LEU A 52 4.01 9.55 -22.65
C LEU A 52 3.07 10.11 -21.57
N PHE A 53 3.26 9.74 -20.31
CA PHE A 53 2.38 10.11 -19.19
C PHE A 53 3.03 11.11 -18.23
N TYR A 54 4.28 11.52 -18.49
CA TYR A 54 5.06 12.30 -17.53
C TYR A 54 4.46 13.69 -17.26
N LYS A 55 3.93 14.36 -18.30
CA LYS A 55 3.29 15.68 -18.14
C LYS A 55 1.99 15.58 -17.35
N GLU A 56 1.18 14.57 -17.65
CA GLU A 56 -0.08 14.27 -16.98
C GLU A 56 0.15 13.93 -15.51
N ALA A 57 1.20 13.15 -15.20
CA ALA A 57 1.57 12.81 -13.84
C ALA A 57 1.99 14.04 -13.02
N LEU A 58 2.76 14.96 -13.60
CA LEU A 58 3.09 16.23 -12.96
C LEU A 58 1.85 17.10 -12.75
N ALA A 59 0.98 17.23 -13.74
CA ALA A 59 -0.27 17.98 -13.60
C ALA A 59 -1.18 17.38 -12.51
N PHE A 60 -1.24 16.05 -12.43
CA PHE A 60 -1.99 15.34 -11.39
C PHE A 60 -1.39 15.60 -9.99
N ARG A 61 -0.06 15.61 -9.87
CA ARG A 61 0.63 15.98 -8.62
C ARG A 61 0.28 17.40 -8.17
N GLU A 62 0.40 18.38 -9.07
CA GLU A 62 0.08 19.77 -8.74
C GLU A 62 -1.40 19.92 -8.35
N LYS A 63 -2.29 19.14 -8.97
CA LYS A 63 -3.69 19.13 -8.59
C LYS A 63 -3.90 18.56 -7.18
N LEU A 64 -3.25 17.44 -6.82
CA LEU A 64 -3.33 16.89 -5.47
C LEU A 64 -2.81 17.89 -4.42
N LEU A 65 -1.67 18.54 -4.68
CA LEU A 65 -1.14 19.60 -3.80
C LEU A 65 -2.15 20.74 -3.64
N SER A 66 -2.79 21.18 -4.72
CA SER A 66 -3.82 22.23 -4.65
C SER A 66 -5.06 21.85 -3.83
N THR A 67 -5.28 20.57 -3.55
CA THR A 67 -6.39 20.07 -2.72
C THR A 67 -6.02 19.89 -1.24
N GLY A 68 -4.78 20.22 -0.85
CA GLY A 68 -4.31 20.12 0.53
C GLY A 68 -3.60 18.82 0.88
N VAL A 69 -3.32 17.95 -0.10
CA VAL A 69 -2.42 16.81 0.11
C VAL A 69 -1.02 17.35 0.43
N ALA A 70 -0.42 16.87 1.52
CA ALA A 70 0.89 17.35 1.96
C ALA A 70 1.99 17.01 0.93
N GLU A 71 3.00 17.87 0.86
CA GLU A 71 4.18 17.64 0.03
C GLU A 71 4.87 16.33 0.41
N GLY A 72 5.39 15.62 -0.59
CA GLY A 72 6.12 14.35 -0.40
C GLY A 72 5.24 13.11 -0.33
N ILE A 73 3.92 13.23 -0.08
CA ILE A 73 2.98 12.09 -0.06
C ILE A 73 2.82 11.46 -1.44
N PHE A 74 2.74 12.29 -2.49
CA PHE A 74 2.69 11.86 -3.88
C PHE A 74 3.86 12.44 -4.69
N GLN A 75 4.64 11.57 -5.31
CA GLN A 75 5.83 11.92 -6.07
C GLN A 75 5.78 11.29 -7.47
N VAL A 76 6.40 11.95 -8.44
CA VAL A 76 6.44 11.52 -9.85
C VAL A 76 7.87 11.24 -10.24
N ALA A 77 8.12 10.06 -10.82
CA ALA A 77 9.39 9.62 -11.33
C ALA A 77 9.28 9.14 -12.79
N LYS A 78 10.39 9.22 -13.51
CA LYS A 78 10.50 8.72 -14.89
C LYS A 78 10.80 7.23 -14.91
N LEU A 79 10.43 6.57 -16.00
CA LEU A 79 10.77 5.16 -16.26
C LEU A 79 12.27 4.86 -16.08
N SER A 80 13.16 5.77 -16.46
CA SER A 80 14.61 5.60 -16.30
C SER A 80 15.07 5.45 -14.84
N GLN A 81 14.24 5.83 -13.87
CA GLN A 81 14.52 5.72 -12.44
C GLN A 81 13.94 4.44 -11.82
N LEU A 82 13.15 3.66 -12.58
CA LEU A 82 12.41 2.52 -12.06
C LEU A 82 13.31 1.51 -11.35
N THR A 83 14.43 1.11 -11.96
CA THR A 83 15.36 0.12 -11.35
C THR A 83 15.85 0.55 -9.98
N GLY A 84 16.26 1.81 -9.82
CA GLY A 84 16.74 2.34 -8.54
C GLY A 84 15.64 2.41 -7.49
N ILE A 85 14.42 2.77 -7.91
CA ILE A 85 13.24 2.81 -7.05
C ILE A 85 12.88 1.40 -6.57
N LEU A 86 12.87 0.42 -7.47
CA LEU A 86 12.57 -0.98 -7.14
C LEU A 86 13.63 -1.61 -6.22
N ALA A 87 14.84 -1.06 -6.17
CA ALA A 87 15.89 -1.49 -5.24
C ALA A 87 15.84 -0.78 -3.87
N HIS A 88 15.00 0.24 -3.70
CA HIS A 88 15.00 1.08 -2.50
C HIS A 88 14.50 0.31 -1.26
N PRO A 89 15.23 0.30 -0.12
CA PRO A 89 14.92 -0.57 1.03
C PRO A 89 13.55 -0.31 1.66
N HIS A 90 13.04 0.92 1.58
CA HIS A 90 11.74 1.31 2.17
C HIS A 90 10.54 1.15 1.23
N LEU A 91 10.71 0.54 0.05
CA LEU A 91 9.59 0.23 -0.82
C LEU A 91 8.69 -0.83 -0.17
N ALA A 92 7.38 -0.65 -0.25
CA ALA A 92 6.38 -1.57 0.30
C ALA A 92 5.71 -2.44 -0.78
N GLY A 93 5.82 -2.09 -2.06
CA GLY A 93 5.24 -2.86 -3.16
C GLY A 93 5.08 -2.04 -4.43
N ALA A 94 4.59 -2.67 -5.49
CA ALA A 94 4.30 -2.01 -6.77
C ALA A 94 2.94 -2.43 -7.32
N VAL A 95 2.16 -1.47 -7.81
CA VAL A 95 0.90 -1.66 -8.51
C VAL A 95 1.13 -1.47 -10.02
N ILE A 96 0.79 -2.49 -10.80
CA ILE A 96 1.03 -2.54 -12.25
C ILE A 96 -0.18 -3.14 -12.96
N GLY A 97 -0.60 -2.53 -14.07
CA GLY A 97 -1.68 -3.05 -14.91
C GLY A 97 -1.45 -4.50 -15.33
N SER A 98 -2.51 -5.32 -15.32
CA SER A 98 -2.42 -6.76 -15.57
C SER A 98 -1.81 -7.12 -16.93
N GLY A 99 -2.10 -6.34 -17.96
CA GLY A 99 -1.60 -6.49 -19.33
C GLY A 99 -0.29 -5.76 -19.65
N CYS A 100 0.33 -5.10 -18.66
CA CYS A 100 1.54 -4.32 -18.90
C CYS A 100 2.78 -5.22 -19.06
N GLU A 101 3.55 -5.02 -20.13
CA GLU A 101 4.77 -5.79 -20.43
C GLU A 101 5.84 -5.65 -19.33
N HIS A 102 5.92 -4.48 -18.68
CA HIS A 102 6.87 -4.22 -17.59
C HIS A 102 6.57 -4.99 -16.29
N LYS A 103 5.40 -5.63 -16.17
CA LYS A 103 5.06 -6.43 -14.98
C LYS A 103 6.11 -7.50 -14.68
N SER A 104 6.60 -8.20 -15.72
CA SER A 104 7.64 -9.22 -15.55
C SER A 104 8.94 -8.60 -15.05
N PHE A 105 9.35 -7.47 -15.62
CA PHE A 105 10.55 -6.74 -15.19
C PHE A 105 10.49 -6.36 -13.70
N VAL A 106 9.35 -5.83 -13.25
CA VAL A 106 9.17 -5.45 -11.83
C VAL A 106 9.15 -6.66 -10.92
N ASN A 107 8.44 -7.74 -11.30
CA ASN A 107 8.45 -9.01 -10.54
C ASN A 107 9.86 -9.52 -10.29
N HIS A 108 10.69 -9.59 -11.34
CA HIS A 108 12.07 -10.08 -11.20
C HIS A 108 12.92 -9.16 -10.31
N HIS A 109 12.78 -7.84 -10.45
CA HIS A 109 13.55 -6.89 -9.64
C HIS A 109 13.15 -6.95 -8.16
N LEU A 110 11.86 -7.02 -7.84
CA LEU A 110 11.41 -7.14 -6.46
C LEU A 110 11.78 -8.50 -5.85
N ALA A 111 11.70 -9.58 -6.62
CA ALA A 111 12.09 -10.91 -6.17
C ALA A 111 13.61 -11.04 -5.92
N ALA A 112 14.44 -10.26 -6.61
CA ALA A 112 15.89 -10.26 -6.44
C ALA A 112 16.36 -9.48 -5.20
N ARG A 113 15.46 -8.77 -4.50
CA ARG A 113 15.80 -8.01 -3.29
C ARG A 113 16.12 -8.95 -2.13
N SER A 114 17.02 -8.50 -1.26
CA SER A 114 17.15 -9.08 0.08
C SER A 114 16.09 -8.47 1.02
N GLY A 115 15.62 -9.27 1.98
CA GLY A 115 14.64 -8.83 2.98
C GLY A 115 13.22 -9.28 2.65
N ALA A 116 12.24 -8.44 2.99
CA ALA A 116 10.82 -8.76 2.82
C ALA A 116 10.45 -8.97 1.34
N ILE A 117 9.64 -9.99 1.08
CA ILE A 117 9.05 -10.23 -0.24
C ILE A 117 8.00 -9.14 -0.48
N LEU A 118 8.27 -8.24 -1.43
CA LEU A 118 7.36 -7.16 -1.74
C LEU A 118 6.33 -7.59 -2.79
N PRO A 119 5.05 -7.25 -2.62
CA PRO A 119 4.02 -7.62 -3.57
C PRO A 119 4.12 -6.81 -4.87
N VAL A 120 3.92 -7.51 -5.99
CA VAL A 120 3.50 -6.90 -7.25
C VAL A 120 2.00 -7.10 -7.39
N ILE A 121 1.27 -6.01 -7.32
CA ILE A 121 -0.18 -5.96 -7.30
C ILE A 121 -0.65 -5.65 -8.72
N SER A 122 -1.22 -6.66 -9.36
CA SER A 122 -2.01 -6.49 -10.58
C SER A 122 -3.43 -6.90 -10.29
N SER A 123 -4.38 -6.13 -10.79
CA SER A 123 -5.80 -6.47 -10.69
C SER A 123 -6.50 -6.18 -12.01
N GLU A 124 -7.41 -7.07 -12.39
CA GLU A 124 -8.38 -6.82 -13.45
C GLU A 124 -9.58 -6.01 -12.93
N TYR A 125 -9.84 -6.09 -11.62
CA TYR A 125 -10.97 -5.45 -10.95
C TYR A 125 -10.50 -4.54 -9.80
N TYR A 126 -11.10 -3.37 -9.66
CA TYR A 126 -10.65 -2.34 -8.71
C TYR A 126 -11.01 -2.61 -7.25
N ASP A 127 -12.04 -3.43 -7.02
CA ASP A 127 -12.65 -3.72 -5.72
C ASP A 127 -11.70 -4.38 -4.70
N THR A 128 -10.75 -5.17 -5.18
CA THR A 128 -9.76 -5.86 -4.33
C THR A 128 -8.48 -5.07 -4.09
N LEU A 129 -8.32 -3.89 -4.70
CA LEU A 129 -7.04 -3.18 -4.68
C LEU A 129 -6.70 -2.66 -3.28
N ILE A 130 -7.70 -2.17 -2.53
CA ILE A 130 -7.49 -1.55 -1.22
C ILE A 130 -6.97 -2.55 -0.17
N SER A 131 -7.51 -3.77 -0.14
CA SER A 131 -7.09 -4.80 0.82
C SER A 131 -5.66 -5.29 0.56
N ARG A 132 -5.19 -5.19 -0.69
CA ARG A 132 -3.81 -5.56 -1.07
C ARG A 132 -2.78 -4.46 -0.79
N LEU A 133 -3.23 -3.27 -0.38
CA LEU A 133 -2.40 -2.10 -0.05
C LEU A 133 -2.40 -1.80 1.46
N LEU A 134 -2.92 -2.73 2.26
CA LEU A 134 -2.97 -2.67 3.71
C LEU A 134 -2.14 -3.82 4.30
N THR A 135 -1.64 -3.59 5.51
CA THR A 135 -0.96 -4.58 6.33
C THR A 135 -1.80 -4.86 7.57
N GLU A 136 -2.09 -6.13 7.79
CA GLU A 136 -2.82 -6.59 8.97
C GLU A 136 -1.89 -6.62 10.18
N LYS A 137 -2.36 -6.08 11.31
CA LYS A 137 -1.65 -6.10 12.58
C LYS A 137 -2.57 -6.57 13.68
N THR A 138 -2.25 -7.71 14.26
CA THR A 138 -2.97 -8.25 15.42
C THR A 138 -2.23 -7.88 16.69
N VAL A 139 -2.94 -7.26 17.63
CA VAL A 139 -2.45 -6.97 18.97
C VAL A 139 -3.25 -7.83 19.96
N SER A 140 -2.54 -8.70 20.69
CA SER A 140 -3.10 -9.53 21.75
C SER A 140 -2.52 -9.08 23.09
N ILE A 141 -3.40 -8.77 24.03
CA ILE A 141 -3.05 -8.28 25.37
C ILE A 141 -3.61 -9.24 26.40
N ASP A 142 -2.74 -9.88 27.17
CA ASP A 142 -3.13 -10.57 28.40
C ASP A 142 -3.54 -9.53 29.44
N THR A 143 -4.84 -9.43 29.68
CA THR A 143 -5.45 -8.49 30.63
C THR A 143 -5.44 -9.01 32.07
N THR A 144 -5.00 -10.26 32.27
CA THR A 144 -4.93 -10.93 33.58
C THR A 144 -3.52 -11.03 34.13
N ALA A 145 -2.52 -10.58 33.38
CA ALA A 145 -1.10 -10.64 33.74
C ALA A 145 -0.79 -10.05 35.13
N SER A 146 -1.60 -9.12 35.64
CA SER A 146 -1.48 -8.54 36.98
C SER A 146 -2.08 -9.38 38.12
N GLY A 147 -2.57 -10.60 37.83
CA GLY A 147 -3.03 -11.57 38.84
C GLY A 147 -4.54 -11.64 39.05
N GLY A 148 -5.36 -11.12 38.13
CA GLY A 148 -6.81 -11.23 38.23
C GLY A 148 -7.53 -10.67 37.01
N ASN A 149 -8.71 -11.23 36.70
CA ASN A 149 -9.54 -10.77 35.61
C ASN A 149 -10.66 -9.87 36.13
N THR A 150 -10.49 -8.55 36.00
CA THR A 150 -11.46 -7.57 36.51
C THR A 150 -12.84 -7.76 35.88
N SER A 151 -12.92 -8.14 34.61
CA SER A 151 -14.19 -8.40 33.92
C SER A 151 -14.94 -9.60 34.50
N LEU A 152 -14.23 -10.63 34.98
CA LEU A 152 -14.82 -11.75 35.71
C LEU A 152 -15.26 -11.36 37.13
N MET A 153 -14.57 -10.43 37.77
CA MET A 153 -14.91 -9.99 39.14
C MET A 153 -16.17 -9.11 39.20
N THR A 154 -16.59 -8.53 38.06
CA THR A 154 -17.78 -7.68 37.97
C THR A 154 -18.96 -8.35 37.27
N LEU A 155 -18.84 -9.63 36.89
CA LEU A 155 -19.94 -10.40 36.31
C LEU A 155 -20.97 -10.70 37.41
N SER A 156 -22.16 -10.12 37.31
CA SER A 156 -23.30 -10.45 38.16
C SER A 156 -23.94 -11.77 37.70
N GLU A 157 -24.27 -12.64 38.65
CA GLU A 157 -25.04 -13.86 38.41
C GLU A 157 -26.51 -13.49 38.15
N ASP A 158 -26.96 -13.68 36.91
CA ASP A 158 -28.38 -13.83 36.57
C ASP A 158 -28.71 -15.33 36.39
#